data_AF-A0A952Q6N8-F1
#
_entry.id   AF-A0A952Q6N8-F1
#
_cell.length_a   1.000
_cell.length_b   1.000
_cell.length_c   1.000
_cell.angle_alpha   90.00
_cell.angle_beta   90.00
_cell.angle_gamma   90.00
#
_symmetry.space_group_name_H-M   'P 1'
#
loop_
_entity.id
_entity.type
_entity.pdbx_description
1 polymer ?
#
loop_
_entity_poly.entity_id
_entity_poly.type
_entity_poly.pdbx_seq_one_letter_code
_entity_poly.pdbx_strand_id
1 'polypeptide(L)'
;MPLSELAVGTTAAVTVERVGILLNRTAENTVLAFSAVCTHQGCLVEASFRCPCHGSRFDAATGERLAGPARLPLPAIEVELVDGDIVIA
;
A
#
# COMPACT_ATOMS: atom_id res chain seq x y z
N MET A 1 -9.51 6.30 6.80
CA MET A 1 -10.69 5.76 6.06
C MET A 1 -11.30 4.68 6.93
N PRO A 2 -12.63 4.48 6.90
CA PRO A 2 -13.26 3.46 7.73
C PRO A 2 -12.70 2.08 7.40
N LEU A 3 -12.32 1.30 8.41
CA LEU A 3 -11.83 -0.06 8.22
C LEU A 3 -12.87 -0.95 7.52
N SER A 4 -14.16 -0.67 7.72
CA SER A 4 -15.28 -1.36 7.08
C SER A 4 -15.33 -1.19 5.56
N GLU A 5 -14.72 -0.14 5.00
CA GLU A 5 -14.66 0.08 3.55
C GLU A 5 -13.60 -0.77 2.85
N LEU A 6 -12.63 -1.31 3.61
CA LEU A 6 -11.60 -2.21 3.10
C LEU A 6 -11.88 -3.63 3.56
N ALA A 7 -12.42 -4.49 2.70
CA ALA A 7 -12.72 -5.88 3.07
C ALA A 7 -11.46 -6.69 3.45
N VAL A 8 -11.62 -7.72 4.30
CA VAL A 8 -10.52 -8.65 4.60
C VAL A 8 -10.12 -9.40 3.34
N GLY A 9 -8.82 -9.49 3.10
CA GLY A 9 -8.23 -10.11 1.91
C GLY A 9 -8.18 -9.20 0.68
N THR A 10 -8.49 -7.90 0.82
CA THR A 10 -8.43 -6.95 -0.30
C THR A 10 -7.38 -5.86 -0.07
N THR A 11 -7.08 -5.17 -1.16
CA THR A 11 -6.14 -4.06 -1.21
C THR A 11 -6.83 -2.78 -1.66
N ALA A 12 -6.28 -1.63 -1.28
CA ALA A 12 -6.74 -0.32 -1.75
C ALA A 12 -5.55 0.61 -1.97
N ALA A 13 -5.77 1.64 -2.79
CA ALA A 13 -4.86 2.77 -2.92
C ALA A 13 -5.61 4.03 -2.48
N VAL A 14 -5.03 4.79 -1.56
CA VAL A 14 -5.60 6.02 -1.02
C VAL A 14 -4.58 7.15 -1.09
N THR A 15 -5.04 8.39 -0.97
CA THR A 15 -4.16 9.56 -0.87
C THR A 15 -4.54 10.36 0.36
N VAL A 16 -3.58 10.59 1.24
CA VAL A 16 -3.73 11.37 2.47
C VAL A 16 -2.70 12.47 2.43
N GLU A 17 -3.12 13.74 2.55
CA GLU A 17 -2.21 14.90 2.52
C GLU A 17 -1.19 14.89 1.35
N ARG A 18 -1.63 14.42 0.16
CA ARG A 18 -0.81 14.24 -1.07
C ARG A 18 0.19 13.09 -1.02
N VAL A 19 0.19 12.29 0.04
CA VAL A 19 0.95 11.04 0.14
C VAL A 19 0.07 9.89 -0.34
N GLY A 20 0.51 9.21 -1.40
CA GLY A 20 -0.14 7.99 -1.89
C GLY A 20 0.23 6.80 -1.01
N ILE A 21 -0.77 6.01 -0.61
CA ILE A 21 -0.61 4.87 0.30
C ILE A 21 -1.33 3.66 -0.30
N LEU A 22 -0.67 2.51 -0.27
CA LEU A 22 -1.24 1.21 -0.56
C LEU A 22 -1.59 0.51 0.74
N LEU A 23 -2.79 -0.05 0.80
CA LEU A 23 -3.31 -0.80 1.93
C LEU A 23 -3.53 -2.25 1.53
N ASN A 24 -3.28 -3.17 2.46
CA ASN A 24 -3.65 -4.58 2.37
C ASN A 24 -4.24 -5.02 3.72
N ARG A 25 -5.53 -5.35 3.77
CA ARG A 25 -6.16 -5.87 4.99
C ARG A 25 -6.04 -7.39 5.00
N THR A 26 -5.18 -7.92 5.85
CA THR A 26 -4.85 -9.36 5.88
C THR A 26 -5.71 -10.14 6.88
N ALA A 27 -6.26 -9.48 7.89
CA ALA A 27 -7.18 -10.05 8.87
C ALA A 27 -8.16 -9.00 9.39
N GLU A 28 -9.09 -9.39 10.26
CA GLU A 28 -10.16 -8.54 10.77
C GLU A 28 -9.65 -7.18 11.27
N ASN A 29 -8.58 -7.14 12.07
CA ASN A 29 -8.02 -5.89 12.60
C ASN A 29 -6.54 -5.70 12.20
N THR A 30 -6.13 -6.26 11.06
CA THR A 30 -4.75 -6.17 10.59
C THR A 30 -4.71 -5.54 9.21
N VAL A 31 -4.08 -4.37 9.12
CA VAL A 31 -3.84 -3.65 7.88
C VAL A 31 -2.34 -3.41 7.75
N LEU A 32 -1.79 -3.78 6.59
CA LEU A 32 -0.45 -3.40 6.17
C LEU A 32 -0.56 -2.18 5.27
N ALA A 33 0.33 -1.22 5.46
CA ALA A 33 0.38 -0.02 4.64
C ALA A 33 1.78 0.22 4.09
N PHE A 34 1.85 0.67 2.86
CA PHE A 34 3.10 0.99 2.16
C PHE A 34 2.94 2.29 1.38
N SER A 35 4.05 2.99 1.14
CA SER A 35 4.05 4.10 0.19
C SER A 35 3.64 3.60 -1.19
N ALA A 36 2.72 4.31 -1.83
CA ALA A 36 2.38 4.07 -3.24
C ALA A 36 3.45 4.62 -4.19
N VAL A 37 4.48 5.30 -3.71
CA VAL A 37 5.53 5.86 -4.57
C VAL A 37 6.48 4.74 -4.99
N CYS A 38 6.47 4.39 -6.28
CA CYS A 38 7.34 3.38 -6.85
C CYS A 38 8.81 3.76 -6.68
N THR A 39 9.60 2.87 -6.08
CA THR A 39 11.03 3.08 -5.80
C THR A 39 11.94 3.10 -7.04
N HIS A 40 11.38 2.92 -8.24
CA HIS A 40 12.12 3.10 -9.48
C HIS A 40 12.32 4.58 -9.85
N GLN A 41 11.21 5.30 -10.10
CA GLN A 41 11.23 6.68 -10.60
C GLN A 41 10.07 7.53 -10.03
N GLY A 42 9.36 7.04 -9.00
CA GLY A 42 8.38 7.84 -8.26
C GLY A 42 6.94 7.82 -8.79
N CYS A 43 6.61 7.06 -9.83
CA CYS A 43 5.21 6.87 -10.24
C CYS A 43 4.38 6.25 -9.10
N LEU A 44 3.08 6.56 -9.05
CA LEU A 44 2.17 5.89 -8.13
C LEU A 44 1.91 4.44 -8.57
N VAL A 45 2.05 3.52 -7.64
CA VAL A 45 1.71 2.10 -7.75
C VAL A 45 0.21 1.97 -7.51
N GLU A 46 -0.45 1.11 -8.29
CA GLU A 46 -1.89 0.86 -8.16
C GLU A 46 -2.18 -0.12 -7.03
N ALA A 47 -3.45 -0.21 -6.59
CA ALA A 47 -3.89 -1.14 -5.54
C ALA A 47 -3.54 -2.61 -5.82
N SER A 48 -3.25 -2.96 -7.07
CA SER A 48 -2.75 -4.28 -7.49
C SER A 48 -1.27 -4.53 -7.13
N PHE A 49 -0.61 -3.59 -6.44
CA PHE A 49 0.84 -3.57 -6.17
C PHE A 49 1.67 -3.65 -7.47
N ARG A 50 1.13 -3.08 -8.54
CA ARG A 50 1.77 -2.97 -9.86
C ARG A 50 1.95 -1.50 -10.23
N CYS A 51 3.16 -1.15 -10.61
CA CYS A 51 3.46 0.17 -11.15
C CYS A 51 3.08 0.20 -12.64
N PRO A 52 2.19 1.13 -13.07
CA PRO A 52 1.72 1.18 -14.46
C PRO A 52 2.79 1.74 -15.42
N CYS A 53 3.77 2.51 -14.93
CA CYS A 53 4.77 3.16 -15.78
C CYS A 53 5.72 2.16 -16.48
N HIS A 54 6.31 1.25 -15.71
CA HIS A 54 7.35 0.34 -16.22
C HIS A 54 7.16 -1.12 -15.77
N GLY A 55 6.01 -1.43 -15.15
CA GLY A 55 5.65 -2.79 -14.78
C GLY A 55 6.36 -3.37 -13.56
N SER A 56 6.94 -2.54 -12.68
CA SER A 56 7.40 -3.01 -11.37
C SER A 56 6.26 -3.64 -10.58
N ARG A 57 6.55 -4.75 -9.89
CA ARG A 57 5.60 -5.50 -9.08
C ARG A 57 6.14 -5.65 -7.67
N PHE A 58 5.28 -5.49 -6.69
CA PHE A 58 5.61 -5.59 -5.28
C PHE A 58 4.71 -6.62 -4.61
N ASP A 59 5.21 -7.22 -3.55
CA ASP A 59 4.47 -8.16 -2.72
C ASP A 59 3.57 -7.38 -1.75
N ALA A 60 2.28 -7.69 -1.74
CA ALA A 60 1.31 -6.95 -0.92
C ALA A 60 1.41 -7.27 0.58
N ALA A 61 2.05 -8.38 0.97
CA ALA A 61 2.21 -8.79 2.35
C ALA A 61 3.52 -8.27 2.99
N THR A 62 4.48 -7.84 2.18
CA THR A 62 5.82 -7.45 2.66
C THR A 62 6.33 -6.14 2.07
N GLY A 63 5.75 -5.65 0.97
CA GLY A 63 6.26 -4.51 0.21
C GLY A 63 7.46 -4.86 -0.68
N GLU A 64 7.96 -6.10 -0.61
CA GLU A 64 9.17 -6.53 -1.31
C GLU A 64 9.02 -6.48 -2.82
N ARG A 65 10.12 -6.16 -3.51
CA ARG A 65 10.12 -6.08 -4.97
C ARG A 65 10.14 -7.49 -5.58
N LEU A 66 9.07 -7.83 -6.28
CA LEU A 66 8.92 -9.10 -6.99
C LEU A 66 9.52 -9.06 -8.41
N ALA A 67 9.26 -7.98 -9.16
CA ALA A 67 9.66 -7.89 -10.56
C ALA A 67 9.82 -6.44 -11.06
N GLY A 68 10.38 -6.30 -12.26
CA GLY A 68 10.57 -5.03 -12.95
C GLY A 68 11.79 -4.24 -12.48
N PRO A 69 11.88 -2.97 -12.90
CA PRO A 69 13.11 -2.16 -12.77
C PRO A 69 13.34 -1.56 -11.38
N ALA A 70 12.32 -1.45 -10.53
CA ALA A 70 12.51 -1.10 -9.12
C ALA A 70 13.52 -2.07 -8.46
N ARG A 71 14.41 -1.53 -7.64
CA ARG A 71 15.49 -2.28 -6.95
C ARG A 71 15.32 -2.34 -5.43
N LEU A 72 14.32 -1.63 -4.89
CA LEU A 72 14.05 -1.51 -3.46
C LEU A 72 12.59 -1.88 -3.18
N PRO A 73 12.27 -2.38 -1.97
CA PRO A 73 10.88 -2.58 -1.54
C PRO A 73 10.13 -1.25 -1.46
N LEU A 74 8.80 -1.30 -1.42
CA LEU A 74 8.00 -0.16 -1.02
C LEU A 74 8.23 0.13 0.46
N PRO A 75 8.51 1.38 0.86
CA PRO A 75 8.59 1.75 2.27
C PRO A 75 7.28 1.42 3.00
N ALA A 76 7.38 0.76 4.15
CA ALA A 76 6.23 0.56 5.02
C ALA A 76 5.79 1.90 5.62
N ILE A 77 4.49 2.03 5.86
CA ILE A 77 3.87 3.15 6.56
C ILE A 77 3.19 2.57 7.80
N GLU A 78 3.46 3.14 8.97
CA GLU A 78 2.78 2.75 10.19
C GLU A 78 1.35 3.28 10.17
N VAL A 79 0.40 2.40 10.50
CA VAL A 79 -1.01 2.71 10.59
C VAL A 79 -1.59 2.12 11.87
N GLU A 80 -2.57 2.83 12.42
CA GLU A 80 -3.30 2.43 13.62
C GLU A 80 -4.81 2.40 13.33
N LEU A 81 -5.52 1.63 14.14
CA LEU A 81 -6.98 1.63 14.13
C LEU A 81 -7.48 2.51 15.27
N VAL A 82 -8.11 3.63 14.93
CA VAL A 82 -8.66 4.60 15.88
C VAL A 82 -10.14 4.77 15.59
N ASP A 83 -10.99 4.47 16.56
CA ASP A 83 -12.46 4.59 16.43
C ASP A 83 -13.07 3.91 15.19
N GLY A 84 -12.43 2.84 14.71
CA GLY A 84 -12.86 2.10 13.52
C GLY A 84 -12.30 2.64 12.19
N ASP A 85 -11.50 3.70 12.22
CA ASP A 85 -10.78 4.24 11.09
C ASP A 85 -9.33 3.73 11.03
N ILE A 86 -8.85 3.53 9.81
CA ILE A 86 -7.42 3.39 9.50
C ILE A 86 -6.83 4.80 9.47
N VAL A 87 -5.87 5.06 10.36
CA VAL A 87 -5.17 6.34 10.53
C VAL A 87 -3.67 6.11 10.40
N ILE A 88 -2.93 7.07 9.84
CA ILE A 88 -1.46 7.05 9.79
C ILE A 88 -0.92 7.41 11.18
N ALA A 89 0.05 6.64 11.68
CA ALA A 89 0.68 6.88 12.98
C ALA A 89 1.58 8.11 13.01
#